data_AF-A0A1H6WCE2-F1
#
_entry.id   AF-A0A1H6WCE2-F1
#
_cell.length_a   1.000
_cell.length_b   1.000
_cell.length_c   1.000
_cell.angle_alpha   90.00
_cell.angle_beta   90.00
_cell.angle_gamma   90.00
#
_symmetry.space_group_name_H-M   'P 1'
#
loop_
_entity.id
_entity.type
_entity.pdbx_description
1 polymer ?
#
loop_
_entity_poly.entity_id
_entity_poly.type
_entity_poly.pdbx_seq_one_letter_code
_entity_poly.pdbx_strand_id
1 'polypeptide(L)'
;MVNGILNVEALRIAQAKFGNQPLTGEQVRWGFENLRLDDARLKELGALGLVQPLQLSCADHEGGGAVRFQQWDGAKWNLISDWVQADRALLRPIIEASSHKYAAEKGIAPRECGKAS
;
A
#
# COMPACT_ATOMS: atom_id res chain seq x y z
N MET A 1 7.07 -9.45 8.45
CA MET A 1 7.06 -10.13 7.14
C MET A 1 6.49 -9.24 6.05
N VAL A 2 5.21 -8.80 6.12
CA VAL A 2 4.59 -7.93 5.10
C VAL A 2 5.35 -6.60 4.89
N ASN A 3 5.72 -5.90 5.97
CA ASN A 3 6.53 -4.67 5.85
C ASN A 3 7.88 -4.87 5.15
N GLY A 4 8.48 -6.07 5.25
CA GLY A 4 9.74 -6.36 4.56
C GLY A 4 9.56 -6.38 3.05
N ILE A 5 8.52 -7.07 2.57
CA ILE A 5 8.17 -7.14 1.15
C ILE A 5 7.86 -5.75 0.61
N LEU A 6 7.00 -4.98 1.30
CA LEU A 6 6.59 -3.66 0.83
C LEU A 6 7.77 -2.69 0.71
N ASN A 7 8.63 -2.63 1.73
CA ASN A 7 9.81 -1.75 1.69
C ASN A 7 10.77 -2.13 0.56
N VAL A 8 11.10 -3.42 0.41
CA VAL A 8 12.05 -3.87 -0.63
C VAL A 8 11.49 -3.63 -2.02
N GLU A 9 10.19 -3.87 -2.25
CA GLU A 9 9.57 -3.63 -3.55
C GLU A 9 9.45 -2.14 -3.89
N ALA A 10 9.14 -1.29 -2.92
CA ALA A 10 9.18 0.17 -3.11
C ALA A 10 10.59 0.66 -3.46
N LEU A 11 11.62 0.15 -2.77
CA LEU A 11 13.02 0.44 -3.07
C LEU A 11 13.43 -0.04 -4.47
N ARG A 12 13.04 -1.26 -4.85
CA ARG A 12 13.31 -1.82 -6.19
C ARG A 12 12.69 -0.96 -7.28
N ILE A 13 11.44 -0.52 -7.11
CA ILE A 13 10.74 0.35 -8.06
C ILE A 13 11.41 1.72 -8.15
N ALA A 14 11.79 2.30 -7.01
CA ALA A 14 12.52 3.57 -7.00
C ALA A 14 13.92 3.44 -7.62
N GLN A 15 14.68 2.37 -7.35
CA GLN A 15 15.98 2.11 -7.97
C GLN A 15 15.88 1.93 -9.48
N ALA A 16 14.79 1.31 -9.97
CA ALA A 16 14.55 1.22 -11.41
C ALA A 16 14.37 2.59 -12.08
N LYS A 17 13.84 3.60 -11.37
CA LYS A 17 13.71 4.98 -11.88
C LYS A 17 14.96 5.84 -11.64
N PHE A 18 15.55 5.76 -10.45
CA PHE A 18 16.61 6.68 -9.99
C PHE A 18 18.02 6.07 -10.02
N GLY A 19 18.16 4.82 -10.48
CA GLY A 19 19.41 4.09 -10.55
C GLY A 19 19.65 3.16 -9.35
N ASN A 20 20.49 2.14 -9.56
CA ASN A 20 20.86 1.13 -8.57
C ASN A 20 21.86 1.69 -7.54
N GLN A 21 21.40 2.67 -6.76
CA GLN A 21 22.19 3.40 -5.76
C GLN A 21 21.40 3.55 -4.45
N PRO A 22 22.04 4.00 -3.36
CA PRO A 22 21.32 4.45 -2.18
C PRO A 22 20.32 5.56 -2.52
N LEU A 23 19.09 5.43 -2.04
CA LEU A 23 17.99 6.34 -2.35
C LEU A 23 17.75 7.37 -1.25
N THR A 24 17.28 8.57 -1.62
CA THR A 24 16.77 9.58 -0.67
C THR A 24 15.36 9.24 -0.22
N GLY A 25 14.90 9.83 0.90
CA GLY A 25 13.53 9.63 1.39
C GLY A 25 12.45 9.99 0.36
N GLU A 26 12.66 11.02 -0.46
CA GLU A 26 11.72 11.41 -1.51
C GLU A 26 11.65 10.38 -2.65
N GLN A 27 12.79 9.78 -3.00
CA GLN A 27 12.84 8.70 -3.99
C GLN A 27 12.16 7.43 -3.46
N VAL A 28 12.34 7.11 -2.18
CA VAL A 28 11.63 6.00 -1.53
C VAL A 28 10.12 6.26 -1.50
N ARG A 29 9.68 7.47 -1.13
CA ARG A 29 8.27 7.88 -1.23
C ARG A 29 7.73 7.67 -2.66
N TRP A 30 8.49 8.11 -3.67
CA TRP A 30 8.11 7.89 -5.06
C TRP A 30 7.93 6.40 -5.39
N GLY A 31 8.83 5.54 -4.89
CA GLY A 31 8.71 4.08 -5.02
C GLY A 31 7.42 3.52 -4.42
N PHE A 32 7.04 3.97 -3.22
CA PHE A 32 5.76 3.61 -2.60
C PHE A 32 4.56 4.12 -3.40
N GLU A 33 4.59 5.38 -3.84
CA GLU A 33 3.51 5.98 -4.64
C GLU A 33 3.40 5.38 -6.05
N ASN A 34 4.29 4.47 -6.44
CA ASN A 34 4.25 3.71 -7.70
C ASN A 34 4.27 2.20 -7.46
N LEU A 35 4.07 1.76 -6.21
CA LEU A 35 4.09 0.35 -5.84
C LEU A 35 2.89 -0.37 -6.45
N ARG A 36 3.17 -1.41 -7.24
CA ARG A 36 2.19 -2.34 -7.78
C ARG A 36 2.65 -3.78 -7.51
N LEU A 37 1.86 -4.52 -6.74
CA LEU A 37 2.03 -5.94 -6.48
C LEU A 37 0.79 -6.67 -6.99
N ASP A 38 0.91 -7.29 -8.17
CA ASP A 38 -0.11 -8.20 -8.69
C ASP A 38 0.19 -9.65 -8.31
N ASP A 39 -0.73 -10.56 -8.61
CA ASP A 39 -0.58 -11.98 -8.29
C ASP A 39 0.67 -12.61 -8.91
N ALA A 40 1.09 -12.14 -10.09
CA ALA A 40 2.29 -12.62 -10.75
C ALA A 40 3.54 -12.26 -9.92
N ARG A 41 3.68 -10.98 -9.54
CA ARG A 41 4.80 -10.52 -8.71
C ARG A 41 4.76 -11.17 -7.32
N LEU A 42 3.59 -11.31 -6.72
CA LEU A 42 3.42 -11.99 -5.43
C LEU A 42 3.85 -13.46 -5.51
N LYS A 43 3.57 -14.15 -6.62
CA LYS A 43 4.02 -15.52 -6.86
C LYS A 43 5.53 -15.61 -6.99
N GLU A 44 6.17 -14.71 -7.72
CA GLU A 44 7.64 -14.63 -7.83
C GLU A 44 8.32 -14.42 -6.47
N LEU A 45 7.69 -13.63 -5.59
CA LEU A 45 8.17 -13.36 -4.24
C LEU A 45 7.86 -14.48 -3.24
N GLY A 46 7.11 -15.52 -3.63
CA GLY A 46 6.62 -16.56 -2.71
C GLY A 46 5.61 -16.05 -1.68
N ALA A 47 4.96 -14.92 -1.97
CA ALA A 47 4.05 -14.20 -1.07
C ALA A 47 2.57 -14.29 -1.51
N LEU A 48 2.26 -15.03 -2.58
CA LEU A 48 0.89 -15.24 -3.03
C LEU A 48 0.05 -15.90 -1.92
N GLY A 49 -1.10 -15.31 -1.60
CA GLY A 49 -1.98 -15.76 -0.52
C GLY A 49 -1.57 -15.28 0.89
N LEU A 50 -0.34 -14.79 1.06
CA LEU A 50 0.14 -14.14 2.28
C LEU A 50 -0.11 -12.62 2.25
N VAL A 51 0.11 -11.99 1.09
CA VAL A 51 -0.14 -10.57 0.84
C VAL A 51 -1.23 -10.46 -0.23
N GLN A 52 -2.13 -9.48 -0.08
CA GLN A 52 -3.12 -9.17 -1.11
C GLN A 52 -2.47 -8.43 -2.29
N PRO A 53 -3.11 -8.39 -3.47
CA PRO A 53 -2.72 -7.44 -4.50
C PRO A 53 -2.78 -6.00 -4.00
N LEU A 54 -1.78 -5.19 -4.35
CA LEU A 54 -1.68 -3.79 -3.92
C LEU A 54 -1.34 -2.88 -5.10
N GLN A 55 -1.97 -1.71 -5.14
CA GLN A 55 -1.68 -0.62 -6.06
C GLN A 55 -1.73 0.71 -5.30
N LEU A 56 -0.59 1.22 -4.90
CA LEU A 56 -0.49 2.51 -4.22
C LEU A 56 -0.39 3.64 -5.25
N SER A 57 -0.70 4.86 -4.80
CA SER A 57 -0.55 6.09 -5.56
C SER A 57 -0.34 7.29 -4.63
N CYS A 58 0.00 8.47 -5.17
CA CYS A 58 0.04 9.70 -4.37
C CYS A 58 -1.31 9.99 -3.66
N ALA A 59 -2.44 9.64 -4.28
CA ALA A 59 -3.77 9.86 -3.72
C ALA A 59 -4.28 8.69 -2.85
N ASP A 60 -3.49 7.61 -2.75
CA ASP A 60 -3.85 6.38 -2.06
C ASP A 60 -2.61 5.66 -1.52
N HIS A 61 -2.30 5.90 -0.23
CA HIS A 61 -1.19 5.26 0.47
C HIS A 61 -1.56 3.91 1.10
N GLU A 62 -2.79 3.43 0.92
CA GLU A 62 -3.23 2.10 1.36
C GLU A 62 -3.12 1.09 0.20
N GLY A 63 -3.68 1.45 -0.96
CA GLY A 63 -3.57 0.73 -2.23
C GLY A 63 -4.18 -0.67 -2.30
N GLY A 64 -4.79 -1.15 -1.23
CA GLY A 64 -5.53 -2.41 -1.15
C GLY A 64 -6.81 -2.19 -0.39
N GLY A 65 -6.96 -2.87 0.74
CA GLY A 65 -8.12 -2.76 1.64
C GLY A 65 -8.81 -4.10 1.91
N ALA A 66 -8.23 -5.21 1.45
CA ALA A 66 -8.73 -6.54 1.71
C ALA A 66 -8.27 -7.09 3.05
N VAL A 67 -9.10 -7.93 3.65
CA VAL A 67 -8.77 -8.72 4.84
C VAL A 67 -9.13 -10.19 4.62
N ARG A 68 -8.57 -11.08 5.44
CA ARG A 68 -9.06 -12.46 5.56
C ARG A 68 -9.36 -12.78 7.01
N PHE A 69 -10.34 -13.64 7.22
CA PHE A 69 -10.71 -14.12 8.54
C PHE A 69 -9.99 -15.42 8.84
N GLN A 70 -9.39 -15.47 10.03
CA GLN A 70 -8.76 -16.65 10.58
C GLN A 70 -9.44 -16.99 11.90
N GLN A 71 -9.67 -18.27 12.14
CA GLN A 71 -10.30 -18.78 13.35
C GLN A 71 -9.32 -19.67 14.12
N TRP A 72 -9.22 -19.43 15.42
CA TRP A 72 -8.47 -20.28 16.34
C TRP A 72 -9.29 -21.52 16.69
N ASP A 73 -8.73 -22.72 16.53
CA ASP A 73 -9.39 -24.00 16.83
C ASP A 73 -8.98 -24.62 18.20
N GLY A 74 -8.11 -23.94 18.95
CA GLY A 74 -7.52 -24.47 20.19
C GLY A 74 -6.05 -24.88 20.05
N ALA A 75 -5.55 -25.08 18.83
CA ALA A 75 -4.16 -25.48 18.56
C ALA A 75 -3.48 -24.66 17.45
N LYS A 76 -4.25 -24.18 16.46
CA LYS A 76 -3.74 -23.39 15.33
C LYS A 76 -4.78 -22.38 14.82
N TRP A 77 -4.29 -21.41 14.05
CA TRP A 77 -5.12 -20.53 13.24
C TRP A 77 -5.45 -21.19 11.91
N ASN A 78 -6.74 -21.28 11.59
CA ASN A 78 -7.23 -21.76 10.31
C ASN A 78 -7.81 -20.61 9.52
N LEU A 79 -7.47 -20.53 8.24
CA LEU A 79 -8.08 -19.57 7.34
C LEU A 79 -9.51 -20.03 7.01
N ILE A 80 -10.50 -19.16 7.24
CA ILE A 80 -11.92 -19.48 7.05
C ILE A 80 -12.61 -18.59 6.01
N SER A 81 -11.87 -17.69 5.37
CA SER A 81 -12.38 -16.88 4.28
C SER A 81 -11.34 -16.66 3.17
N ASP A 82 -11.85 -16.35 1.99
CA ASP A 82 -11.07 -15.65 0.98
C ASP A 82 -10.87 -14.18 1.33
N TRP A 83 -10.21 -13.45 0.44
CA TRP A 83 -10.06 -12.01 0.57
C TRP A 83 -11.42 -11.31 0.53
N VAL A 84 -11.72 -10.56 1.58
CA VAL A 84 -12.91 -9.72 1.69
C VAL A 84 -12.48 -8.28 1.53
N GLN A 85 -12.97 -7.63 0.48
CA GLN A 85 -12.64 -6.23 0.17
C GLN A 85 -13.46 -5.26 1.01
N ALA A 86 -12.81 -4.19 1.48
CA ALA A 86 -13.51 -3.04 2.05
C ALA A 86 -14.26 -2.25 0.96
N ASP A 87 -15.38 -1.63 1.33
CA ASP A 87 -16.08 -0.68 0.47
C ASP A 87 -15.38 0.68 0.49
N ARG A 88 -14.33 0.80 -0.32
CA ARG A 88 -13.51 2.02 -0.38
C ARG A 88 -14.27 3.21 -0.96
N ALA A 89 -15.24 2.97 -1.84
CA ALA A 89 -16.04 4.04 -2.41
C ALA A 89 -16.90 4.70 -1.33
N LEU A 90 -17.50 3.89 -0.45
CA LEU A 90 -18.23 4.37 0.71
C LEU A 90 -17.32 5.10 1.72
N LEU A 91 -16.10 4.60 1.93
CA LEU A 91 -15.17 5.17 2.91
C LEU A 91 -14.44 6.43 2.41
N ARG A 92 -14.27 6.60 1.09
CA ARG A 92 -13.47 7.69 0.50
C ARG A 92 -13.86 9.09 0.98
N PRO A 93 -15.15 9.48 1.03
CA PRO A 93 -15.54 10.81 1.52
C PRO A 93 -15.14 11.06 2.98
N ILE A 94 -15.15 10.01 3.82
CA ILE A 94 -14.76 10.10 5.23
C ILE A 94 -13.25 10.33 5.34
N ILE A 95 -12.46 9.60 4.54
CA ILE A 95 -10.99 9.75 4.48
C ILE A 95 -10.61 11.16 4.03
N GLU A 96 -11.24 11.67 2.98
CA GLU A 96 -10.97 13.00 2.44
C GLU A 96 -11.35 14.09 3.45
N ALA A 97 -12.53 14.01 4.05
CA ALA A 97 -12.97 14.97 5.06
C ALA A 97 -12.02 15.01 6.27
N SER A 98 -11.61 13.84 6.78
CA SER A 98 -10.66 13.74 7.89
C SER A 98 -9.29 14.33 7.51
N SER A 99 -8.78 13.98 6.33
CA SER A 99 -7.46 14.42 5.85
C SER A 99 -7.42 15.93 5.59
N HIS A 100 -8.48 16.50 5.00
CA HIS A 100 -8.60 17.95 4.78
C HIS A 100 -8.71 18.72 6.09
N LYS A 101 -9.48 18.21 7.06
CA LYS A 101 -9.58 18.81 8.39
C LYS A 101 -8.20 18.86 9.06
N TYR A 102 -7.47 17.75 9.05
CA TYR A 102 -6.11 17.70 9.61
C TYR A 102 -5.17 18.69 8.92
N ALA A 103 -5.21 18.76 7.58
CA ALA A 103 -4.40 19.68 6.82
C ALA A 103 -4.67 21.15 7.20
N ALA A 104 -5.95 21.53 7.34
CA ALA A 104 -6.34 22.87 7.76
C ALA A 104 -5.86 23.19 9.19
N GLU A 105 -6.05 22.27 10.15
CA GLU A 105 -5.62 22.43 11.54
C GLU A 105 -4.10 22.58 11.69
N LYS A 106 -3.33 21.99 10.77
CA LYS A 106 -1.86 22.01 10.79
C LYS A 106 -1.25 23.01 9.81
N GLY A 107 -2.06 23.76 9.07
CA GLY A 107 -1.58 24.69 8.03
C GLY A 107 -0.80 23.98 6.92
N ILE A 108 -1.14 22.73 6.60
CA ILE A 108 -0.50 21.93 5.55
C ILE A 108 -1.25 22.17 4.24
N ALA A 109 -0.53 22.56 3.19
CA ALA A 109 -1.07 22.59 1.83
C ALA A 109 -1.06 21.16 1.24
N PRO A 110 -2.23 20.60 0.85
CA PRO A 110 -2.28 19.31 0.17
C PRO A 110 -1.47 19.30 -1.14
N ARG A 111 -0.87 18.14 -1.46
CA ARG A 111 -0.10 17.97 -2.69
C ARG A 111 -1.03 17.77 -3.89
N GLU A 112 -0.67 18.38 -5.01
CA GLU A 112 -1.29 18.12 -6.31
C GLU A 112 -0.73 16.83 -6.92
N CYS A 113 -1.41 15.70 -6.70
CA CYS A 113 -0.97 14.38 -7.17
C CYS A 113 -0.97 14.20 -8.71
N GLY A 114 -1.57 15.14 -9.47
CA GLY A 114 -1.59 15.13 -10.93
C GLY A 114 -0.36 15.74 -11.61
N LYS A 115 0.56 16.35 -10.85
CA LYS A 115 1.85 16.85 -11.38
C LYS A 115 2.90 15.77 -11.16
N ALA A 116 3.54 15.35 -12.25
CA ALA A 116 4.63 14.36 -12.20
C ALA A 116 5.69 14.79 -11.18
N SER A 117 6.01 13.88 -10.26
CA SER A 117 7.14 13.97 -9.34
C SER A 117 8.37 13.23 -9.87
#